data_AF-A0A2L2Z959-F1
#
_entry.id   AF-A0A2L2Z959-F1
#
_cell.length_a   1.000
_cell.length_b   1.000
_cell.length_c   1.000
_cell.angle_alpha   90.00
_cell.angle_beta   90.00
_cell.angle_gamma   90.00
#
_symmetry.space_group_name_H-M   'P 1'
#
loop_
_entity.id
_entity.type
_entity.pdbx_description
1 polymer ?
#
loop_
_entity_poly.entity_id
_entity_poly.type
_entity_poly.pdbx_seq_one_letter_code
_entity_poly.pdbx_strand_id
1 'polypeptide(L)'
;ALFDALESGKCGGAGLDVYMEVPPKNTIIIRHPKVIFTPHLGASTHVAQSRVAVEIFEQKVAFNQGLSSHGIVNSPAFSLSISSANRDGVV
;
A
#
# COMPACT_ATOMS: atom_id res chain seq x y z
N ALA A 1 -23.48 4.21 5.51
CA ALA A 1 -23.08 3.28 6.60
C ALA A 1 -22.26 3.99 7.69
N LEU A 2 -20.96 4.28 7.49
CA LEU A 2 -20.14 4.90 8.54
C LEU A 2 -20.65 6.30 8.93
N PHE A 3 -20.98 7.13 7.93
CA PHE A 3 -21.60 8.44 8.16
C PHE A 3 -22.88 8.33 9.02
N ASP A 4 -23.83 7.48 8.63
CA ASP A 4 -25.08 7.28 9.37
C ASP A 4 -24.85 6.76 10.79
N ALA A 5 -23.82 5.94 11.01
CA ALA A 5 -23.46 5.46 12.34
C ALA A 5 -22.90 6.59 13.24
N LEU A 6 -22.19 7.58 12.67
CA LEU A 6 -21.68 8.74 13.39
C LEU A 6 -22.81 9.72 13.75
N GLU A 7 -23.77 9.92 12.83
CA GLU A 7 -24.96 10.76 13.00
C GLU A 7 -25.91 10.19 14.04
N SER A 8 -26.24 8.89 13.93
CA SER A 8 -27.11 8.19 14.90
C SER A 8 -26.48 8.00 16.28
N GLY A 9 -25.20 8.32 16.46
CA GLY A 9 -24.46 8.13 17.70
C GLY A 9 -24.08 6.68 18.00
N LYS A 10 -24.43 5.73 17.12
CA LYS A 10 -23.98 4.32 17.21
C LYS A 10 -22.45 4.20 17.17
N CYS A 11 -21.80 5.12 16.46
CA CYS A 11 -20.36 5.29 16.43
C CYS A 11 -19.98 6.62 17.10
N GLY A 12 -19.13 6.56 18.12
CA GLY A 12 -18.67 7.75 18.86
C GLY A 12 -17.68 8.62 18.07
N GLY A 13 -17.01 8.05 17.07
CA GLY A 13 -16.04 8.74 16.21
C GLY A 13 -15.26 7.77 15.32
N ALA A 14 -14.51 8.29 14.36
CA ALA A 14 -13.68 7.50 13.47
C ALA A 14 -12.34 8.17 13.12
N GLY A 15 -11.29 7.37 12.97
CA GLY A 15 -10.01 7.78 12.39
C GLY A 15 -9.88 7.20 10.98
N LEU A 16 -9.66 8.05 9.97
CA LEU A 16 -9.61 7.65 8.56
C LEU A 16 -8.29 8.05 7.91
N ASP A 17 -7.47 7.06 7.55
CA ASP A 17 -6.27 7.25 6.72
C ASP A 17 -6.52 6.93 5.24
N VAL A 18 -7.50 6.06 4.95
CA VAL A 18 -7.79 5.56 3.59
C VAL A 18 -9.24 5.83 3.17
N TYR A 19 -9.45 5.98 1.87
CA TYR A 19 -10.76 6.27 1.26
C TYR A 19 -10.87 5.59 -0.10
N MET A 20 -12.09 5.52 -0.65
CA MET A 20 -12.31 4.89 -1.96
C MET A 20 -11.55 5.57 -3.10
N GLU A 21 -11.42 6.89 -3.06
CA GLU A 21 -10.73 7.66 -4.09
C GLU A 21 -9.69 8.58 -3.46
N VAL A 22 -8.54 8.70 -4.13
CA VAL A 22 -7.42 9.55 -3.71
C VAL A 22 -7.04 10.45 -4.91
N PRO A 23 -7.24 11.78 -4.84
CA PRO A 23 -7.73 12.56 -3.69
C PRO A 23 -9.23 12.33 -3.40
N PRO A 24 -9.69 12.54 -2.15
CA PRO A 24 -11.10 12.33 -1.80
C PRO A 24 -12.01 13.35 -2.51
N LYS A 25 -12.85 12.86 -3.43
CA LYS A 25 -13.88 13.70 -4.08
C LYS A 25 -15.05 14.02 -3.16
N ASN A 26 -15.51 13.03 -2.40
CA ASN A 26 -16.56 13.22 -1.41
C ASN A 26 -15.92 13.61 -0.07
N THR A 27 -16.15 14.85 0.35
CA THR A 27 -15.56 15.39 1.58
C THR A 27 -16.51 15.40 2.77
N ILE A 28 -17.74 14.87 2.62
CA ILE A 28 -18.78 14.92 3.67
C ILE A 28 -18.30 14.21 4.94
N ILE A 29 -17.75 13.00 4.79
CA ILE A 29 -17.33 12.20 5.96
C ILE A 29 -16.02 12.71 6.58
N ILE A 30 -15.09 13.22 5.78
CA ILE A 30 -13.79 13.71 6.28
C ILE A 30 -13.91 15.06 7.00
N ARG A 31 -15.01 15.79 6.78
CA ARG A 31 -15.34 17.04 7.48
C ARG A 31 -16.24 16.83 8.68
N HIS A 32 -16.67 15.60 8.95
CA HIS A 32 -17.55 15.31 10.07
C HIS A 32 -16.82 15.59 11.41
N PRO A 33 -17.43 16.28 12.38
CA PRO A 33 -16.74 16.76 13.59
C PRO A 33 -16.20 15.64 14.49
N LYS A 34 -16.78 14.43 14.39
CA LYS A 34 -16.31 13.22 15.09
C LYS A 34 -15.29 12.39 14.30
N VAL A 35 -14.74 12.93 13.22
CA VAL A 35 -13.79 12.23 12.36
C VAL A 35 -12.44 12.94 12.39
N ILE A 36 -11.38 12.16 12.64
CA ILE A 36 -9.99 12.58 12.44
C ILE A 36 -9.51 11.96 11.14
N PHE A 37 -8.95 12.78 10.27
CA PHE A 37 -8.54 12.40 8.93
C PHE A 37 -7.04 12.63 8.74
N THR A 38 -6.36 11.68 8.09
CA THR A 38 -4.96 11.80 7.66
C THR A 38 -4.86 11.37 6.19
N PRO A 39 -4.23 12.14 5.27
CA PRO A 39 -4.23 11.89 3.83
C PRO A 39 -3.35 10.70 3.37
N HIS A 40 -3.75 9.46 3.71
CA HIS A 40 -3.04 8.21 3.38
C HIS A 40 -1.56 8.25 3.76
N LEU A 41 -1.30 8.55 5.03
CA LEU A 41 0.02 8.82 5.57
C LEU A 41 0.57 7.70 6.45
N GLY A 42 -0.11 6.54 6.57
CA GLY A 42 0.31 5.46 7.47
C GLY A 42 1.77 5.02 7.32
N ALA A 43 2.30 5.03 6.10
CA ALA A 43 3.70 4.68 5.80
C ALA A 43 4.62 5.90 5.55
N SER A 44 4.11 7.12 5.74
CA SER A 44 4.78 8.38 5.39
C SER A 44 5.69 8.89 6.51
N THR A 45 6.54 8.01 7.04
CA THR A 45 7.60 8.37 8.00
C THR A 45 8.97 8.16 7.36
N HIS A 46 9.98 8.96 7.75
CA HIS A 46 11.34 8.79 7.23
C HIS A 46 11.88 7.37 7.44
N VAL A 47 11.57 6.76 8.58
CA VAL A 47 12.02 5.40 8.92
C VAL A 47 11.32 4.36 8.05
N ALA A 48 10.00 4.44 7.86
CA ALA A 48 9.27 3.49 7.02
C ALA A 48 9.70 3.57 5.55
N GLN A 49 9.84 4.80 5.02
CA GLN A 49 10.28 5.03 3.65
C GLN A 49 11.72 4.53 3.42
N SER A 50 12.63 4.74 4.38
CA SER A 50 14.01 4.24 4.27
C SER A 50 14.07 2.72 4.29
N ARG A 51 13.29 2.07 5.18
CA ARG A 51 13.25 0.61 5.27
C ARG A 51 12.69 -0.04 4.01
N VAL A 52 11.57 0.47 3.49
CA VAL A 52 10.97 -0.08 2.27
C VAL A 52 11.86 0.14 1.05
N ALA A 53 12.58 1.27 0.97
CA ALA A 53 13.53 1.52 -0.12
C ALA A 53 14.66 0.48 -0.14
N VAL A 54 15.25 0.18 1.02
CA VAL A 54 16.29 -0.85 1.14
C VAL A 54 15.73 -2.23 0.75
N GLU A 55 14.58 -2.61 1.30
CA GLU A 55 13.96 -3.91 1.05
C GLU A 55 13.65 -4.12 -0.44
N ILE A 56 13.07 -3.11 -1.13
CA ILE A 56 12.80 -3.18 -2.57
C ILE A 56 14.10 -3.35 -3.36
N PHE A 57 15.18 -2.66 -2.96
CA PHE A 57 16.45 -2.75 -3.67
C PHE A 57 17.10 -4.12 -3.51
N GLU A 58 17.07 -4.69 -2.30
CA GLU A 58 17.52 -6.05 -2.03
C GLU A 58 16.74 -7.08 -2.86
N GLN A 59 15.41 -6.95 -2.93
CA GLN A 59 14.56 -7.81 -3.76
C GLN A 59 14.89 -7.67 -5.26
N LYS A 60 15.19 -6.45 -5.73
CA LYS A 60 15.57 -6.21 -7.13
C LYS A 60 16.92 -6.82 -7.48
N VAL A 61 17.90 -6.72 -6.59
CA VAL A 61 19.23 -7.34 -6.77
C VAL A 61 19.09 -8.87 -6.82
N ALA A 62 18.35 -9.46 -5.87
CA ALA A 62 18.08 -10.90 -5.86
C ALA A 62 17.41 -11.35 -7.16
N PHE A 63 16.38 -10.62 -7.62
CA PHE A 63 15.70 -10.90 -8.88
C PHE A 63 16.67 -10.92 -10.08
N ASN A 64 17.54 -9.90 -10.19
CA ASN A 64 18.52 -9.83 -11.29
C ASN A 64 19.56 -10.96 -11.23
N GLN A 65 19.81 -11.54 -10.06
CA GLN A 65 20.67 -12.71 -9.88
C GLN A 65 19.94 -14.05 -10.11
N GLY A 66 18.65 -14.01 -10.44
CA GLY A 66 17.80 -15.20 -10.57
C GLY A 66 17.52 -15.88 -9.22
N LEU A 67 17.68 -15.15 -8.12
CA LEU A 67 17.38 -15.61 -6.77
C LEU A 67 15.94 -15.23 -6.39
N SER A 68 15.34 -16.06 -5.55
CA SER A 68 14.05 -15.74 -4.93
C SER A 68 14.24 -14.70 -3.81
N SER A 69 13.15 -14.01 -3.47
CA SER A 69 13.11 -13.09 -2.33
C SER A 69 11.89 -13.36 -1.44
N HIS A 70 11.86 -12.76 -0.26
CA HIS A 70 10.67 -12.77 0.60
C HIS A 70 9.59 -11.85 0.01
N GLY A 71 8.33 -12.03 0.44
CA GLY A 71 7.22 -11.14 0.04
C GLY A 71 6.69 -11.33 -1.39
N ILE A 72 7.04 -12.43 -2.07
CA ILE A 72 6.52 -12.72 -3.41
C ILE A 72 5.02 -13.02 -3.36
N VAL A 73 4.23 -12.13 -3.97
CA VAL A 73 2.77 -12.25 -4.03
C VAL A 73 2.32 -13.12 -5.22
N ASN A 74 2.98 -12.98 -6.38
CA ASN A 74 2.65 -13.72 -7.60
C ASN A 74 3.75 -14.71 -7.98
N SER A 75 3.88 -15.78 -7.19
CA SER A 75 4.94 -16.79 -7.34
C SER A 75 5.00 -17.47 -8.72
N PRO A 76 3.87 -17.83 -9.37
CA PRO A 76 3.93 -18.41 -10.72
C PRO A 76 4.53 -17.46 -11.76
N ALA A 77 4.08 -16.21 -11.82
CA ALA A 77 4.62 -15.22 -12.76
C ALA A 77 6.09 -14.89 -12.45
N PHE A 78 6.44 -14.84 -11.16
CA PHE A 78 7.81 -14.63 -10.71
C PHE A 78 8.75 -15.78 -11.13
N SER A 79 8.31 -17.03 -10.98
CA SER A 79 9.12 -18.21 -11.35
C SER A 79 9.42 -18.24 -12.85
N LEU A 80 8.45 -17.84 -13.69
CA LEU A 80 8.64 -17.71 -15.13
C LEU A 80 9.66 -16.62 -15.48
N SER A 81 9.60 -15.47 -14.79
CA SER A 81 10.47 -14.32 -15.10
C SER A 81 11.93 -14.50 -14.67
N ILE A 82 12.22 -15.33 -13.66
CA ILE A 82 13.61 -15.67 -13.27
C ILE A 82 14.16 -16.94 -13.96
N SER A 83 13.33 -17.64 -14.73
CA SER A 83 13.76 -18.82 -15.49
C SER A 83 14.79 -18.44 -16.55
N SER A 84 15.64 -19.40 -16.95
CA SER A 84 16.69 -19.18 -17.96
C SER A 84 16.16 -18.71 -19.32
N ALA A 85 14.88 -18.92 -19.63
CA ALA A 85 14.26 -18.48 -20.88
C ALA A 85 14.11 -16.95 -21.01
N ASN A 86 14.16 -16.19 -19.89
CA ASN A 86 13.96 -14.74 -19.85
C ASN A 86 15.21 -13.94 -19.45
N ARG A 87 16.38 -14.60 -19.35
CA ARG A 87 17.59 -14.02 -18.74
C ARG A 87 18.36 -13.03 -19.63
N ASP A 88 18.10 -13.02 -20.94
CA ASP A 88 18.89 -12.28 -21.93
C ASP A 88 18.32 -10.90 -22.30
N GLY A 89 17.32 -10.39 -21.57
CA GLY A 89 16.85 -9.01 -21.72
C GLY A 89 16.23 -8.67 -23.09
N VAL A 90 15.81 -9.67 -23.87
CA VAL A 90 15.03 -9.48 -25.10
C VAL A 90 13.54 -9.53 -24.78
N VAL A 91 13.05 -8.47 -24.15
CA VAL A 91 11.67 -7.96 -24.26
C VAL A 91 11.72 -6.44 -24.24
#